data_AF-A0A2V9PAH6-F1
#
_entry.id   AF-A0A2V9PAH6-F1
#
_cell.length_a   1.000
_cell.length_b   1.000
_cell.length_c   1.000
_cell.angle_alpha   90.00
_cell.angle_beta   90.00
_cell.angle_gamma   90.00
#
_symmetry.space_group_name_H-M   'P 1'
#
loop_
_entity.id
_entity.type
_entity.pdbx_description
1 polymer ?
#
loop_
_entity_poly.entity_id
_entity_poly.type
_entity_poly.pdbx_seq_one_letter_code
_entity_poly.pdbx_strand_id
1 'polypeptide(L)'
;MQREGTWSGSPESRPAHIVVQAAAPRNDERMARVRPTAERAEGEEIMKHGTLTSITAITLFAALAIPVRLVAQEQHTHYRLIDLGTFGGPGSGVNLDKGSGASNNRGMAVGAEQTSIPIPPNSNEYSCGAPFVNHAFEWQNSVVTDLGTLSAADNCSNAEWINERGESAGVSENDEIDPLLDVTEIRAVLWKDGQIKDLGTLGGNHSAASSINNRGQVAGFALNAIPDPFSFFDLFIFGSSAGTQTRAFRWQNGAMQDLGTLGGPDAAAFLLNERGQVAGFSYTSSLTIDPFLWENGTMLDLGNLGGTFGGPNALNNRGHVVGVMNLAGDQAQHPFSWRRGILTDIGTFGGSSGVAQWVSESGQVVGSADHPGNEVHTAFSWKDGVMTDLGTVEGDICSTAYGNNSKGQIVGTAGVCLGGMDAFLWENGSIVNLNDMVPPNSILHLVFATAINDRGEIAGNGVPPGVSVYDWERLGHAFLLIPCREGNQACEDHAEGATAVTSTFDRDPRTMTQPDPANHRMVAPFGAHGRRVPRQARLSD
;
A
#
# COMPACT_ATOMS: atom_id res chain seq x y z
N MET A 1 -7.07 63.06 27.30
CA MET A 1 -7.96 61.93 27.68
C MET A 1 -8.02 61.00 26.49
N GLN A 2 -7.35 59.85 26.64
CA GLN A 2 -6.96 58.93 25.56
C GLN A 2 -8.15 58.19 24.95
N ARG A 3 -8.16 58.11 23.62
CA ARG A 3 -8.27 56.84 22.89
C ARG A 3 -7.18 56.82 21.81
N GLU A 4 -6.20 55.98 22.08
CA GLU A 4 -5.16 55.43 21.19
C GLU A 4 -5.83 54.50 20.14
N GLY A 5 -5.27 54.08 19.01
CA GLY A 5 -3.89 54.05 18.53
C GLY A 5 -3.70 52.77 17.67
N THR A 6 -3.49 52.96 16.36
CA THR A 6 -2.62 52.24 15.39
C THR A 6 -2.36 50.70 15.44
N TRP A 7 -2.62 50.07 14.27
CA TRP A 7 -1.79 49.14 13.45
C TRP A 7 -1.19 47.83 14.03
N SER A 8 -1.43 46.69 13.36
CA SER A 8 -0.43 45.79 12.73
C SER A 8 -0.98 44.38 12.44
N GLY A 9 -0.45 43.72 11.40
CA GLY A 9 -0.34 42.26 11.34
C GLY A 9 -1.25 41.50 10.36
N SER A 10 -0.67 41.08 9.23
CA SER A 10 -1.12 39.97 8.38
C SER A 10 -1.18 38.63 9.13
N PRO A 11 -2.08 37.69 8.79
CA PRO A 11 -1.86 36.28 9.07
C PRO A 11 -1.40 35.54 7.81
N GLU A 12 -0.24 34.90 7.95
CA GLU A 12 0.25 33.81 7.11
C GLU A 12 -0.81 32.71 7.01
N SER A 13 -1.17 32.30 5.79
CA SER A 13 -1.92 31.07 5.54
C SER A 13 -0.94 29.90 5.47
N ARG A 14 -0.86 29.14 6.56
CA ARG A 14 -0.17 27.84 6.61
C ARG A 14 -1.08 26.74 6.05
N PRO A 15 -0.58 25.79 5.26
CA PRO A 15 -1.36 24.62 4.84
C PRO A 15 -1.64 23.71 6.05
N ALA A 16 -2.86 23.20 6.13
CA ALA A 16 -3.30 22.31 7.18
C ALA A 16 -2.75 20.89 6.92
N HIS A 17 -1.78 20.47 7.72
CA HIS A 17 -1.48 19.05 7.91
C HIS A 17 -2.69 18.38 8.56
N ILE A 18 -3.28 17.38 7.91
CA ILE A 18 -4.24 16.48 8.53
C ILE A 18 -3.46 15.57 9.49
N VAL A 19 -3.36 16.01 10.74
CA VAL A 19 -2.93 15.19 11.86
C VAL A 19 -4.18 14.60 12.51
N VAL A 20 -4.33 13.29 12.47
CA VAL A 20 -5.30 12.55 13.26
C VAL A 20 -4.89 12.68 14.73
N GLN A 21 -5.54 13.57 15.49
CA GLN A 21 -5.35 13.67 16.95
C GLN A 21 -6.53 13.02 17.68
N ALA A 22 -6.24 11.90 18.34
CA ALA A 22 -7.12 11.25 19.30
C ALA A 22 -7.35 12.19 20.51
N ALA A 23 -8.62 12.40 20.85
CA ALA A 23 -9.01 13.18 22.02
C ALA A 23 -8.93 12.31 23.29
N ALA A 24 -8.05 12.67 24.23
CA ALA A 24 -8.03 12.08 25.57
C ALA A 24 -9.04 12.78 26.50
N PRO A 25 -9.84 12.05 27.31
CA PRO A 25 -10.71 12.67 28.30
C PRO A 25 -9.95 13.10 29.57
N ARG A 26 -10.28 14.30 30.06
CA ARG A 26 -9.85 14.82 31.37
C ARG A 26 -10.61 14.08 32.48
N ASN A 27 -9.88 13.45 33.41
CA ASN A 27 -10.43 12.96 34.67
C ASN A 27 -10.17 13.98 35.79
N ASP A 28 -11.25 14.51 36.36
CA ASP A 28 -11.23 15.28 37.61
C ASP A 28 -11.07 14.33 38.80
N GLU A 29 -9.98 14.47 39.54
CA GLU A 29 -9.76 13.79 40.81
C GLU A 29 -10.63 14.39 41.92
N ARG A 30 -11.47 13.57 42.56
CA ARG A 30 -11.90 13.79 43.95
C ARG A 30 -11.60 12.57 44.80
N MET A 31 -10.52 12.67 45.56
CA MET A 31 -10.15 11.75 46.63
C MET A 31 -11.19 11.73 47.76
N ALA A 32 -11.62 10.53 48.15
CA ALA A 32 -12.16 10.26 49.49
C ALA A 32 -11.47 9.03 50.08
N ARG A 33 -10.68 9.25 51.15
CA ARG A 33 -10.02 8.23 51.96
C ARG A 33 -11.04 7.44 52.78
N VAL A 34 -10.91 6.12 52.80
CA VAL A 34 -11.44 5.27 53.87
C VAL A 34 -10.30 4.39 54.41
N ARG A 35 -10.09 4.43 55.73
CA ARG A 35 -9.07 3.67 56.48
C ARG A 35 -9.51 2.21 56.68
N PRO A 36 -8.58 1.25 56.80
CA PRO A 36 -8.91 -0.13 57.15
C PRO A 36 -9.01 -0.31 58.68
N THR A 37 -9.95 -1.12 59.12
CA THR A 37 -9.99 -1.69 60.48
C THR A 37 -9.62 -3.17 60.41
N ALA A 38 -8.72 -3.58 61.30
CA ALA A 38 -8.20 -4.93 61.48
C ALA A 38 -9.08 -5.77 62.44
N GLU A 39 -8.67 -7.05 62.59
CA GLU A 39 -9.18 -8.15 63.45
C GLU A 39 -10.11 -9.15 62.71
N ARG A 40 -9.93 -10.47 62.79
CA ARG A 40 -9.04 -11.34 63.58
C ARG A 40 -8.96 -12.71 62.89
N ALA A 41 -7.81 -13.36 62.96
CA ALA A 41 -7.57 -14.72 62.48
C ALA A 41 -7.99 -15.76 63.53
N GLU A 42 -8.79 -16.75 63.14
CA GLU A 42 -8.77 -18.13 63.66
C GLU A 42 -9.33 -19.07 62.58
N GLY A 43 -8.60 -20.13 62.23
CA GLY A 43 -9.07 -21.18 61.32
C GLY A 43 -8.01 -21.79 60.39
N GLU A 44 -6.87 -22.22 60.92
CA GLU A 44 -5.99 -23.20 60.24
C GLU A 44 -6.55 -24.60 60.47
N GLU A 45 -7.20 -25.17 59.45
CA GLU A 45 -7.08 -26.57 59.01
C GLU A 45 -8.02 -26.73 57.80
N ILE A 46 -7.64 -27.52 56.79
CA ILE A 46 -8.32 -27.68 55.48
C ILE A 46 -7.89 -26.65 54.40
N MET A 47 -6.58 -26.56 54.07
CA MET A 47 -6.13 -26.03 52.76
C MET A 47 -4.71 -26.52 52.39
N LYS A 48 -4.51 -27.84 52.38
CA LYS A 48 -3.28 -28.45 51.79
C LYS A 48 -3.54 -29.32 50.56
N HIS A 49 -4.79 -29.65 50.24
CA HIS A 49 -5.13 -30.44 49.04
C HIS A 49 -5.58 -29.58 47.84
N GLY A 50 -6.20 -28.41 48.04
CA GLY A 50 -6.65 -27.55 46.93
C GLY A 50 -5.50 -26.88 46.17
N THR A 51 -4.53 -26.31 46.90
CA THR A 51 -3.40 -25.57 46.32
C THR A 51 -2.43 -26.47 45.58
N LEU A 52 -2.22 -27.71 46.06
CA LEU A 52 -1.34 -28.69 45.41
C LEU A 52 -1.96 -29.21 44.10
N THR A 53 -3.28 -29.40 44.08
CA THR A 53 -4.03 -29.85 42.89
C THR A 53 -4.08 -28.76 41.81
N SER A 54 -4.20 -27.48 42.20
CA SER A 54 -4.14 -26.37 41.25
C SER A 54 -2.74 -26.16 40.66
N ILE A 55 -1.66 -26.33 41.45
CA ILE A 55 -0.29 -26.21 40.95
C ILE A 55 0.06 -27.38 40.01
N THR A 56 -0.38 -28.61 40.32
CA THR A 56 -0.21 -29.76 39.42
C THR A 56 -1.05 -29.65 38.15
N ALA A 57 -2.27 -29.12 38.21
CA ALA A 57 -3.07 -28.89 37.01
C ALA A 57 -2.44 -27.82 36.10
N ILE A 58 -1.96 -26.70 36.65
CA ILE A 58 -1.30 -25.64 35.86
C ILE A 58 0.01 -26.14 35.25
N THR A 59 0.83 -26.90 35.98
CA THR A 59 2.05 -27.50 35.43
C THR A 59 1.77 -28.60 34.42
N LEU A 60 0.70 -29.40 34.57
CA LEU A 60 0.32 -30.41 33.59
C LEU A 60 -0.25 -29.79 32.31
N PHE A 61 -1.02 -28.70 32.41
CA PHE A 61 -1.47 -27.94 31.23
C PHE A 61 -0.33 -27.22 30.53
N ALA A 62 0.61 -26.61 31.27
CA ALA A 62 1.82 -26.04 30.68
C ALA A 62 2.71 -27.12 30.03
N ALA A 63 2.86 -28.28 30.67
CA ALA A 63 3.64 -29.41 30.16
C ALA A 63 2.96 -30.16 28.99
N LEU A 64 1.63 -30.04 28.81
CA LEU A 64 0.90 -30.53 27.63
C LEU A 64 0.86 -29.49 26.51
N ALA A 65 0.89 -28.19 26.82
CA ALA A 65 0.96 -27.13 25.84
C ALA A 65 2.29 -27.14 25.07
N ILE A 66 3.42 -27.46 25.72
CA ILE A 66 4.74 -27.54 25.08
C ILE A 66 4.81 -28.61 23.98
N PRO A 67 4.44 -29.89 24.20
CA PRO A 67 4.44 -30.90 23.14
C PRO A 67 3.41 -30.62 22.04
N VAL A 68 2.25 -30.02 22.34
CA VAL A 68 1.30 -29.59 21.28
C VAL A 68 1.89 -28.45 20.43
N ARG A 69 2.61 -27.50 21.05
CA ARG A 69 3.30 -26.40 20.34
C ARG A 69 4.42 -26.91 19.44
N LEU A 70 5.26 -27.82 19.94
CA LEU A 70 6.30 -28.46 19.13
C LEU A 70 5.70 -29.23 17.93
N VAL A 71 4.60 -29.96 18.15
CA VAL A 71 3.92 -30.70 17.08
C VAL A 71 3.24 -29.77 16.07
N ALA A 72 2.69 -28.62 16.51
CA ALA A 72 2.14 -27.62 15.60
C ALA A 72 3.24 -26.96 14.78
N GLN A 73 4.37 -26.59 15.41
CA GLN A 73 5.53 -25.98 14.76
C GLN A 73 6.19 -26.92 13.74
N GLU A 74 6.24 -28.24 14.01
CA GLU A 74 6.71 -29.26 13.06
C GLU A 74 5.80 -29.44 11.81
N GLN A 75 4.59 -28.86 11.80
CA GLN A 75 3.67 -28.90 10.65
C GLN A 75 3.73 -27.66 9.75
N HIS A 76 4.52 -26.64 10.12
CA HIS A 76 4.66 -25.42 9.35
C HIS A 76 5.92 -25.42 8.48
N THR A 77 5.82 -24.74 7.35
CA THR A 77 6.94 -24.60 6.41
C THR A 77 8.08 -23.81 7.05
N HIS A 78 9.31 -24.36 7.06
CA HIS A 78 10.53 -23.61 7.37
C HIS A 78 11.07 -22.87 6.15
N TYR A 79 11.79 -21.77 6.38
CA TYR A 79 12.25 -20.90 5.32
C TYR A 79 13.74 -20.62 5.37
N ARG A 80 14.34 -20.53 4.19
CA ARG A 80 15.61 -19.83 3.99
C ARG A 80 15.34 -18.34 3.85
N LEU A 81 16.03 -17.53 4.66
CA LEU A 81 15.98 -16.07 4.60
C LEU A 81 17.05 -15.52 3.64
N ILE A 82 16.64 -14.59 2.79
CA ILE A 82 17.52 -13.79 1.93
C ILE A 82 17.29 -12.32 2.29
N ASP A 83 18.34 -11.65 2.75
CA ASP A 83 18.36 -10.19 2.88
C ASP A 83 18.76 -9.60 1.52
N LEU A 84 17.92 -8.71 0.98
CA LEU A 84 18.19 -8.07 -0.30
C LEU A 84 19.25 -6.98 -0.17
N GLY A 85 19.46 -6.45 1.03
CA GLY A 85 20.45 -5.42 1.31
C GLY A 85 20.01 -4.03 0.84
N THR A 86 20.98 -3.19 0.50
CA THR A 86 20.78 -1.83 0.01
C THR A 86 21.83 -1.46 -1.04
N PHE A 87 21.60 -0.39 -1.81
CA PHE A 87 22.61 0.22 -2.69
C PHE A 87 23.58 1.16 -1.97
N GLY A 88 23.87 0.87 -0.70
CA GLY A 88 24.80 1.63 0.15
C GLY A 88 24.12 2.65 1.05
N GLY A 89 22.81 2.85 0.92
CA GLY A 89 21.98 3.60 1.85
C GLY A 89 21.54 2.76 3.06
N PRO A 90 20.72 3.34 3.96
CA PRO A 90 20.38 2.69 5.22
C PRO A 90 19.15 1.76 5.16
N GLY A 91 18.35 1.79 4.09
CA GLY A 91 17.16 0.93 3.99
C GLY A 91 16.80 0.52 2.57
N SER A 92 15.92 -0.48 2.48
CA SER A 92 15.28 -0.97 1.25
C SER A 92 13.86 -1.43 1.54
N GLY A 93 13.04 -1.48 0.49
CA GLY A 93 11.63 -1.84 0.59
C GLY A 93 11.13 -2.63 -0.61
N VAL A 94 10.45 -3.75 -0.37
CA VAL A 94 9.46 -4.26 -1.33
C VAL A 94 8.21 -3.41 -1.22
N ASN A 95 7.66 -2.94 -2.34
CA ASN A 95 6.55 -1.99 -2.34
C ASN A 95 5.35 -2.48 -1.51
N LEU A 96 5.10 -1.78 -0.40
CA LEU A 96 4.28 -2.26 0.73
C LEU A 96 2.77 -2.15 0.46
N ASP A 97 2.36 -1.24 -0.43
CA ASP A 97 1.00 -0.71 -0.44
C ASP A 97 0.05 -1.41 -1.42
N LYS A 98 0.51 -2.39 -2.23
CA LYS A 98 -0.25 -2.84 -3.42
C LYS A 98 -0.33 -4.37 -3.63
N GLY A 99 -0.10 -5.17 -2.60
CA GLY A 99 -0.25 -6.62 -2.65
C GLY A 99 0.84 -7.35 -3.45
N SER A 100 0.56 -8.54 -4.01
CA SER A 100 1.58 -9.47 -4.51
C SER A 100 2.34 -9.02 -5.77
N GLY A 101 2.07 -7.84 -6.33
CA GLY A 101 2.66 -7.37 -7.59
C GLY A 101 4.18 -7.21 -7.57
N ALA A 102 4.76 -7.04 -6.39
CA ALA A 102 6.19 -6.90 -6.17
C ALA A 102 6.97 -8.23 -6.35
N SER A 103 6.31 -9.36 -6.59
CA SER A 103 6.97 -10.65 -6.87
C SER A 103 6.18 -11.51 -7.87
N ASN A 104 6.84 -12.48 -8.50
CA ASN A 104 6.19 -13.38 -9.46
C ASN A 104 6.49 -14.87 -9.21
N ASN A 105 5.85 -15.75 -10.00
CA ASN A 105 6.05 -17.19 -9.89
C ASN A 105 7.36 -17.71 -10.55
N ARG A 106 8.21 -16.82 -11.05
CA ARG A 106 9.55 -17.14 -11.58
C ARG A 106 10.70 -16.88 -10.61
N GLY A 107 10.40 -16.35 -9.43
CA GLY A 107 11.37 -16.10 -8.37
C GLY A 107 12.04 -14.77 -8.59
N MET A 108 11.26 -13.79 -9.04
CA MET A 108 11.70 -12.41 -9.18
C MET A 108 10.94 -11.56 -8.17
N ALA A 109 11.61 -10.54 -7.66
CA ALA A 109 11.02 -9.52 -6.81
C ALA A 109 11.52 -8.13 -7.22
N VAL A 110 10.71 -7.10 -6.98
CA VAL A 110 11.04 -5.72 -7.27
C VAL A 110 10.66 -4.81 -6.10
N GLY A 111 11.27 -3.64 -6.07
CA GLY A 111 11.00 -2.61 -5.07
C GLY A 111 11.96 -1.44 -5.27
N ALA A 112 12.37 -0.82 -4.16
CA ALA A 112 13.38 0.23 -4.17
C ALA A 112 14.38 0.08 -3.02
N GLU A 113 15.63 0.45 -3.27
CA GLU A 113 16.68 0.49 -2.26
C GLU A 113 17.31 1.88 -2.20
N GLN A 114 17.66 2.31 -0.98
CA GLN A 114 18.38 3.56 -0.80
C GLN A 114 19.83 3.40 -1.25
N THR A 115 20.28 4.40 -1.99
CA THR A 115 21.68 4.56 -2.40
C THR A 115 22.47 5.31 -1.32
N SER A 116 23.78 5.47 -1.53
CA SER A 116 24.59 6.40 -0.72
C SER A 116 24.47 7.87 -1.15
N ILE A 117 23.61 8.19 -2.13
CA ILE A 117 23.49 9.52 -2.72
C ILE A 117 22.44 10.32 -1.94
N PRO A 118 22.78 11.48 -1.34
CA PRO A 118 21.80 12.31 -0.66
C PRO A 118 20.74 12.85 -1.62
N ILE A 119 19.50 12.93 -1.14
CA ILE A 119 18.38 13.46 -1.93
C ILE A 119 18.59 14.92 -2.32
N PRO A 120 18.44 15.28 -3.61
CA PRO A 120 18.37 16.68 -4.04
C PRO A 120 17.22 17.46 -3.39
N PRO A 121 17.36 18.77 -3.11
CA PRO A 121 16.35 19.55 -2.39
C PRO A 121 14.93 19.55 -3.00
N ASN A 122 14.86 19.36 -4.32
CA ASN A 122 13.67 19.37 -5.15
C ASN A 122 13.22 17.95 -5.53
N SER A 123 13.66 16.92 -4.81
CA SER A 123 13.20 15.57 -5.12
C SER A 123 11.73 15.39 -4.76
N ASN A 124 11.06 14.55 -5.52
CA ASN A 124 9.65 14.28 -5.42
C ASN A 124 9.40 13.22 -4.33
N GLU A 125 8.70 13.62 -3.26
CA GLU A 125 8.39 12.74 -2.14
C GLU A 125 7.49 11.54 -2.52
N TYR A 126 6.81 11.59 -3.68
CA TYR A 126 6.10 10.44 -4.22
C TYR A 126 7.06 9.31 -4.62
N SER A 127 8.27 9.64 -5.10
CA SER A 127 9.25 8.66 -5.58
C SER A 127 10.45 8.48 -4.65
N CYS A 128 10.78 9.46 -3.79
CA CYS A 128 11.96 9.41 -2.93
C CYS A 128 11.60 9.27 -1.45
N GLY A 129 12.32 8.39 -0.73
CA GLY A 129 12.25 8.29 0.73
C GLY A 129 13.47 8.93 1.41
N ALA A 130 13.27 9.82 2.38
CA ALA A 130 14.36 10.54 3.05
C ALA A 130 15.31 9.64 3.87
N PRO A 131 16.64 9.91 3.92
CA PRO A 131 17.36 11.07 3.36
C PRO A 131 18.20 10.78 2.10
N PHE A 132 18.12 9.58 1.53
CA PHE A 132 18.92 9.16 0.37
C PHE A 132 18.04 8.79 -0.84
N VAL A 133 18.58 8.97 -2.03
CA VAL A 133 17.90 8.64 -3.28
C VAL A 133 17.58 7.15 -3.33
N ASN A 134 16.35 6.83 -3.72
CA ASN A 134 15.87 5.46 -3.94
C ASN A 134 16.11 5.06 -5.39
N HIS A 135 16.73 3.91 -5.64
CA HIS A 135 16.71 3.29 -6.96
C HIS A 135 15.84 2.05 -6.95
N ALA A 136 15.07 1.88 -8.02
CA ALA A 136 14.34 0.67 -8.28
C ALA A 136 15.29 -0.52 -8.39
N PHE A 137 14.92 -1.67 -7.83
CA PHE A 137 15.69 -2.89 -7.94
C PHE A 137 14.87 -4.02 -8.56
N GLU A 138 15.59 -4.98 -9.15
CA GLU A 138 15.08 -6.31 -9.47
C GLU A 138 15.97 -7.36 -8.82
N TRP A 139 15.37 -8.24 -8.03
CA TRP A 139 16.01 -9.44 -7.52
C TRP A 139 15.66 -10.65 -8.36
N GLN A 140 16.67 -11.45 -8.71
CA GLN A 140 16.49 -12.79 -9.27
C GLN A 140 17.70 -13.67 -8.96
N ASN A 141 17.48 -14.90 -8.49
CA ASN A 141 18.54 -15.90 -8.27
C ASN A 141 19.74 -15.38 -7.43
N SER A 142 19.45 -14.75 -6.28
CA SER A 142 20.45 -14.18 -5.36
C SER A 142 21.23 -12.96 -5.89
N VAL A 143 20.82 -12.40 -7.03
CA VAL A 143 21.37 -11.16 -7.58
C VAL A 143 20.34 -10.05 -7.44
N VAL A 144 20.75 -8.91 -6.86
CA VAL A 144 19.98 -7.65 -6.90
C VAL A 144 20.58 -6.78 -7.99
N THR A 145 19.74 -6.35 -8.92
CA THR A 145 20.12 -5.48 -10.02
C THR A 145 19.52 -4.10 -9.78
N ASP A 146 20.37 -3.07 -9.79
CA ASP A 146 19.91 -1.68 -9.85
C ASP A 146 19.30 -1.42 -11.25
N LEU A 147 18.01 -1.06 -11.25
CA LEU A 147 17.23 -0.76 -12.44
C LEU A 147 17.43 0.67 -12.96
N GLY A 148 18.08 1.53 -12.18
CA GLY A 148 18.39 2.92 -12.50
C GLY A 148 17.17 3.82 -12.64
N THR A 149 17.40 5.00 -13.21
CA THR A 149 16.41 6.06 -13.42
C THR A 149 16.40 6.52 -14.87
N LEU A 150 15.31 7.17 -15.31
CA LEU A 150 15.22 7.79 -16.63
C LEU A 150 16.36 8.76 -16.91
N SER A 151 16.85 9.43 -15.86
CA SER A 151 17.96 10.35 -16.00
C SER A 151 19.07 10.13 -14.98
N ALA A 152 19.52 11.18 -14.29
CA ALA A 152 20.76 11.19 -13.54
C ALA A 152 20.74 10.22 -12.36
N ALA A 153 21.93 9.79 -11.92
CA ALA A 153 22.07 8.80 -10.84
C ALA A 153 21.67 9.36 -9.46
N ASP A 154 21.38 10.65 -9.36
CA ASP A 154 20.86 11.35 -8.18
C ASP A 154 19.33 11.54 -8.21
N ASN A 155 18.65 10.97 -9.19
CA ASN A 155 17.19 10.90 -9.25
C ASN A 155 16.66 9.61 -8.63
N CYS A 156 15.41 9.61 -8.19
CA CYS A 156 14.75 8.43 -7.66
C CYS A 156 13.97 7.61 -8.68
N SER A 157 13.83 6.33 -8.39
CA SER A 157 12.91 5.42 -9.05
C SER A 157 12.40 4.33 -8.11
N ASN A 158 11.20 3.81 -8.39
CA ASN A 158 10.63 2.66 -7.69
C ASN A 158 9.94 1.72 -8.69
N ALA A 159 10.19 0.42 -8.57
CA ALA A 159 9.50 -0.59 -9.36
C ALA A 159 8.31 -1.16 -8.56
N GLU A 160 7.10 -0.85 -9.02
CA GLU A 160 5.83 -1.15 -8.34
C GLU A 160 5.34 -2.57 -8.59
N TRP A 161 5.57 -3.08 -9.80
CA TRP A 161 5.00 -4.35 -10.23
C TRP A 161 5.91 -5.05 -11.22
N ILE A 162 6.04 -6.38 -11.10
CA ILE A 162 6.73 -7.24 -12.07
C ILE A 162 5.79 -8.30 -12.63
N ASN A 163 5.79 -8.48 -13.95
CA ASN A 163 5.00 -9.54 -14.59
C ASN A 163 5.80 -10.86 -14.72
N GLU A 164 5.14 -11.93 -15.20
CA GLU A 164 5.77 -13.24 -15.39
C GLU A 164 6.77 -13.26 -16.56
N ARG A 165 6.97 -12.17 -17.30
CA ARG A 165 8.01 -12.10 -18.34
C ARG A 165 9.28 -11.39 -17.85
N GLY A 166 9.30 -10.88 -16.61
CA GLY A 166 10.41 -10.07 -16.11
C GLY A 166 10.39 -8.65 -16.66
N GLU A 167 9.21 -8.13 -17.02
CA GLU A 167 9.04 -6.71 -17.30
C GLU A 167 8.44 -6.04 -16.06
N SER A 168 9.01 -4.91 -15.67
CA SER A 168 8.63 -4.20 -14.44
C SER A 168 8.09 -2.82 -14.77
N ALA A 169 7.09 -2.37 -14.04
CA ALA A 169 6.51 -1.04 -14.21
C ALA A 169 6.54 -0.27 -12.89
N GLY A 170 6.67 1.04 -12.97
CA GLY A 170 6.69 1.89 -11.78
C GLY A 170 6.90 3.36 -12.11
N VAL A 171 7.69 4.03 -11.28
CA VAL A 171 7.93 5.48 -11.36
C VAL A 171 9.42 5.77 -11.41
N SER A 172 9.79 6.81 -12.17
CA SER A 172 11.13 7.40 -12.14
C SER A 172 11.02 8.91 -12.26
N GLU A 173 11.86 9.62 -11.54
CA GLU A 173 12.11 11.04 -11.75
C GLU A 173 12.86 11.28 -13.07
N ASN A 174 12.62 12.45 -13.67
CA ASN A 174 13.35 12.97 -14.83
C ASN A 174 14.19 14.21 -14.44
N ASP A 175 14.68 15.00 -15.41
CA ASP A 175 15.49 16.21 -15.12
C ASP A 175 14.66 17.51 -15.14
N GLU A 176 13.35 17.41 -15.29
CA GLU A 176 12.46 18.57 -15.39
C GLU A 176 11.86 18.89 -14.02
N ILE A 177 11.66 20.18 -13.74
CA ILE A 177 11.05 20.65 -12.50
C ILE A 177 9.65 21.11 -12.79
N ASP A 178 8.70 20.61 -12.00
CA ASP A 178 7.35 21.12 -11.99
C ASP A 178 7.37 22.60 -11.55
N PRO A 179 7.01 23.56 -12.42
CA PRO A 179 7.01 24.97 -12.07
C PRO A 179 5.95 25.35 -11.03
N LEU A 180 4.96 24.48 -10.78
CA LEU A 180 3.94 24.70 -9.77
C LEU A 180 4.40 24.28 -8.38
N LEU A 181 4.94 23.06 -8.27
CA LEU A 181 5.26 22.42 -7.00
C LEU A 181 6.74 22.60 -6.58
N ASP A 182 7.60 23.05 -7.49
CA ASP A 182 9.06 23.14 -7.29
C ASP A 182 9.69 21.79 -6.91
N VAL A 183 9.14 20.71 -7.47
CA VAL A 183 9.64 19.33 -7.33
C VAL A 183 9.98 18.74 -8.68
N THR A 184 10.88 17.77 -8.68
CA THR A 184 11.27 17.03 -9.87
C THR A 184 10.07 16.26 -10.40
N GLU A 185 9.87 16.30 -11.71
CA GLU A 185 8.75 15.62 -12.33
C GLU A 185 8.93 14.09 -12.26
N ILE A 186 7.83 13.38 -12.12
CA ILE A 186 7.80 11.91 -12.13
C ILE A 186 7.17 11.41 -13.42
N ARG A 187 7.65 10.26 -13.88
CA ARG A 187 7.16 9.57 -15.06
C ARG A 187 6.82 8.13 -14.74
N ALA A 188 5.71 7.68 -15.30
CA ALA A 188 5.38 6.27 -15.42
C ALA A 188 6.42 5.63 -16.34
N VAL A 189 7.04 4.54 -15.88
CA VAL A 189 8.09 3.85 -16.62
C VAL A 189 7.86 2.35 -16.75
N LEU A 190 8.46 1.78 -17.80
CA LEU A 190 8.58 0.35 -18.05
C LEU A 190 10.06 -0.03 -18.14
N TRP A 191 10.54 -0.86 -17.22
CA TRP A 191 11.82 -1.56 -17.33
C TRP A 191 11.64 -2.85 -18.09
N LYS A 192 12.39 -2.98 -19.19
CA LYS A 192 12.32 -4.13 -20.07
C LYS A 192 13.63 -4.30 -20.84
N ASP A 193 14.16 -5.51 -20.88
CA ASP A 193 15.33 -5.89 -21.70
C ASP A 193 16.55 -4.97 -21.48
N GLY A 194 16.79 -4.53 -20.23
CA GLY A 194 17.89 -3.61 -19.94
C GLY A 194 17.64 -2.17 -20.41
N GLN A 195 16.38 -1.78 -20.68
CA GLN A 195 16.00 -0.41 -21.05
C GLN A 195 14.91 0.13 -20.13
N ILE A 196 14.96 1.45 -19.88
CA ILE A 196 13.93 2.20 -19.15
C ILE A 196 13.16 3.00 -20.18
N LYS A 197 11.84 2.77 -20.26
CA LYS A 197 10.97 3.48 -21.18
C LYS A 197 10.05 4.42 -20.43
N ASP A 198 10.14 5.71 -20.74
CA ASP A 198 9.13 6.70 -20.36
C ASP A 198 7.82 6.40 -21.11
N LEU A 199 6.72 6.28 -20.36
CA LEU A 199 5.38 6.04 -20.89
C LEU A 199 4.62 7.32 -21.24
N GLY A 200 5.15 8.48 -20.86
CA GLY A 200 4.59 9.81 -21.09
C GLY A 200 3.56 10.24 -20.05
N THR A 201 2.86 11.33 -20.34
CA THR A 201 1.74 11.88 -19.55
C THR A 201 0.51 12.08 -20.45
N LEU A 202 -0.60 12.57 -19.89
CA LEU A 202 -1.80 12.97 -20.65
C LEU A 202 -1.78 14.48 -20.99
N GLY A 203 -0.58 15.06 -21.10
CA GLY A 203 -0.34 16.47 -21.39
C GLY A 203 -0.01 17.33 -20.16
N GLY A 204 -0.04 16.75 -18.96
CA GLY A 204 0.48 17.35 -17.74
C GLY A 204 1.95 16.99 -17.47
N ASN A 205 2.39 17.26 -16.25
CA ASN A 205 3.78 17.18 -15.76
C ASN A 205 4.10 15.91 -14.96
N HIS A 206 3.12 15.12 -14.51
CA HIS A 206 3.38 13.90 -13.73
C HIS A 206 2.65 12.67 -14.28
N SER A 207 3.28 11.51 -14.14
CA SER A 207 2.62 10.21 -14.29
C SER A 207 3.32 9.15 -13.42
N ALA A 208 2.59 8.10 -13.04
CA ALA A 208 3.14 6.94 -12.34
C ALA A 208 2.43 5.66 -12.79
N ALA A 209 3.21 4.60 -13.07
CA ALA A 209 2.66 3.27 -13.29
C ALA A 209 2.52 2.54 -11.95
N SER A 210 1.46 1.76 -11.79
CA SER A 210 1.19 0.98 -10.57
C SER A 210 1.05 -0.51 -10.81
N SER A 211 0.74 -0.94 -12.03
CA SER A 211 0.62 -2.37 -12.34
C SER A 211 0.92 -2.69 -13.80
N ILE A 212 1.40 -3.92 -14.05
CA ILE A 212 1.68 -4.47 -15.38
C ILE A 212 1.20 -5.93 -15.48
N ASN A 213 0.66 -6.32 -16.63
CA ASN A 213 0.28 -7.72 -16.89
C ASN A 213 1.17 -8.41 -17.93
N ASN A 214 0.92 -9.71 -18.18
CA ASN A 214 1.68 -10.51 -19.13
C ASN A 214 1.39 -10.23 -20.61
N ARG A 215 0.59 -9.20 -20.92
CA ARG A 215 0.46 -8.64 -22.27
C ARG A 215 1.23 -7.33 -22.46
N GLY A 216 1.98 -6.88 -21.46
CA GLY A 216 2.73 -5.62 -21.47
C GLY A 216 1.81 -4.41 -21.42
N GLN A 217 0.61 -4.59 -20.89
CA GLN A 217 -0.28 -3.47 -20.59
C GLN A 217 0.12 -2.94 -19.21
N VAL A 218 0.14 -1.63 -19.07
CA VAL A 218 0.48 -0.94 -17.82
C VAL A 218 -0.70 -0.07 -17.42
N ALA A 219 -1.05 -0.01 -16.13
CA ALA A 219 -2.05 0.90 -15.60
C ALA A 219 -1.47 1.78 -14.50
N GLY A 220 -2.06 2.97 -14.33
CA GLY A 220 -1.57 3.98 -13.40
C GLY A 220 -2.37 5.27 -13.47
N PHE A 221 -1.78 6.37 -13.02
CA PHE A 221 -2.34 7.71 -13.20
C PHE A 221 -1.37 8.64 -13.95
N ALA A 222 -1.93 9.62 -14.63
CA ALA A 222 -1.19 10.69 -15.29
C ALA A 222 -1.97 11.99 -15.23
N LEU A 223 -1.26 13.10 -15.14
CA LEU A 223 -1.86 14.43 -15.16
C LEU A 223 -2.11 14.88 -16.60
N ASN A 224 -3.17 15.66 -16.78
CA ASN A 224 -3.47 16.38 -18.01
C ASN A 224 -3.24 17.89 -17.82
N ALA A 225 -3.61 18.72 -18.80
CA ALA A 225 -3.40 20.18 -18.74
C ALA A 225 -4.61 20.97 -18.22
N ILE A 226 -5.66 20.32 -17.72
CA ILE A 226 -6.89 20.96 -17.28
C ILE A 226 -6.75 21.31 -15.80
N PRO A 227 -6.87 22.59 -15.41
CA PRO A 227 -6.79 22.99 -14.00
C PRO A 227 -7.84 22.30 -13.14
N ASP A 228 -7.44 21.80 -11.98
CA ASP A 228 -8.31 21.19 -10.99
C ASP A 228 -7.86 21.54 -9.56
N PRO A 229 -8.66 22.32 -8.80
CA PRO A 229 -8.35 22.62 -7.41
C PRO A 229 -8.55 21.43 -6.46
N PHE A 230 -9.11 20.32 -6.93
CA PHE A 230 -9.34 19.08 -6.17
C PHE A 230 -8.52 17.90 -6.71
N SER A 231 -7.40 18.17 -7.38
CA SER A 231 -6.53 17.15 -7.98
C SER A 231 -6.12 16.07 -6.99
N PHE A 232 -6.31 14.79 -7.34
CA PHE A 232 -5.85 13.67 -6.51
C PHE A 232 -4.34 13.71 -6.24
N PHE A 233 -3.53 14.14 -7.20
CA PHE A 233 -2.09 14.22 -7.02
C PHE A 233 -1.68 15.52 -6.32
N ASP A 234 -1.98 16.67 -6.91
CA ASP A 234 -1.45 17.95 -6.45
C ASP A 234 -2.01 18.35 -5.08
N LEU A 235 -3.30 18.09 -4.82
CA LEU A 235 -3.93 18.47 -3.55
C LEU A 235 -3.60 17.45 -2.45
N PHE A 236 -3.71 16.15 -2.71
CA PHE A 236 -3.54 15.16 -1.64
C PHE A 236 -2.08 14.88 -1.29
N ILE A 237 -1.17 14.94 -2.26
CA ILE A 237 0.26 14.74 -1.99
C ILE A 237 0.87 16.06 -1.52
N PHE A 238 0.66 17.15 -2.25
CA PHE A 238 1.39 18.41 -2.03
C PHE A 238 0.55 19.55 -1.41
N GLY A 239 -0.73 19.33 -1.12
CA GLY A 239 -1.60 20.38 -0.55
C GLY A 239 -1.88 21.54 -1.50
N SER A 240 -1.63 21.38 -2.80
CA SER A 240 -1.78 22.43 -3.81
C SER A 240 -3.15 22.38 -4.48
N SER A 241 -3.86 23.52 -4.45
CA SER A 241 -5.15 23.71 -5.14
C SER A 241 -5.01 24.39 -6.51
N ALA A 242 -3.78 24.51 -7.01
CA ALA A 242 -3.47 25.07 -8.32
C ALA A 242 -3.07 23.98 -9.34
N GLY A 243 -3.33 22.72 -8.99
CA GLY A 243 -2.99 21.53 -9.77
C GLY A 243 -3.84 21.31 -11.02
N THR A 244 -3.67 20.14 -11.60
CA THR A 244 -4.38 19.69 -12.81
C THR A 244 -5.03 18.33 -12.60
N GLN A 245 -5.99 17.98 -13.45
CA GLN A 245 -6.73 16.74 -13.27
C GLN A 245 -5.82 15.51 -13.27
N THR A 246 -6.03 14.65 -12.29
CA THR A 246 -5.43 13.32 -12.22
C THR A 246 -6.29 12.32 -12.95
N ARG A 247 -5.75 11.63 -13.96
CA ARG A 247 -6.50 10.73 -14.83
C ARG A 247 -5.92 9.33 -14.80
N ALA A 248 -6.80 8.34 -14.67
CA ALA A 248 -6.44 6.94 -14.78
C ALA A 248 -6.07 6.62 -16.22
N PHE A 249 -4.98 5.89 -16.41
CA PHE A 249 -4.56 5.48 -17.74
C PHE A 249 -4.37 3.97 -17.86
N ARG A 250 -4.44 3.50 -19.11
CA ARG A 250 -3.86 2.22 -19.54
C ARG A 250 -2.92 2.47 -20.71
N TRP A 251 -1.69 1.99 -20.60
CA TRP A 251 -0.69 2.06 -21.65
C TRP A 251 -0.58 0.71 -22.36
N GLN A 252 -0.49 0.74 -23.69
CA GLN A 252 -0.21 -0.44 -24.50
C GLN A 252 0.41 -0.02 -25.83
N ASN A 253 1.43 -0.77 -26.30
CA ASN A 253 2.02 -0.60 -27.64
C ASN A 253 2.49 0.84 -27.94
N GLY A 254 3.03 1.56 -26.95
CA GLY A 254 3.53 2.92 -27.15
C GLY A 254 2.49 4.03 -27.02
N ALA A 255 1.24 3.71 -26.66
CA ALA A 255 0.19 4.71 -26.49
C ALA A 255 -0.41 4.64 -25.08
N MET A 256 -0.51 5.81 -24.43
CA MET A 256 -1.26 6.01 -23.20
C MET A 256 -2.72 6.33 -23.54
N GLN A 257 -3.65 5.58 -22.94
CA GLN A 257 -5.09 5.79 -23.08
C GLN A 257 -5.68 6.28 -21.75
N ASP A 258 -6.30 7.45 -21.78
CA ASP A 258 -7.17 7.94 -20.70
C ASP A 258 -8.41 7.05 -20.56
N LEU A 259 -8.71 6.61 -19.34
CA LEU A 259 -9.81 5.69 -19.05
C LEU A 259 -11.15 6.41 -18.76
N GLY A 260 -11.13 7.74 -18.66
CA GLY A 260 -12.29 8.54 -18.25
C GLY A 260 -12.41 8.68 -16.72
N THR A 261 -13.59 9.09 -16.27
CA THR A 261 -13.97 9.24 -14.85
C THR A 261 -15.41 8.79 -14.63
N LEU A 262 -15.85 8.69 -13.37
CA LEU A 262 -17.25 8.45 -12.99
C LEU A 262 -18.11 9.73 -13.02
N GLY A 263 -17.67 10.76 -13.77
CA GLY A 263 -18.37 12.02 -13.96
C GLY A 263 -17.78 13.21 -13.20
N GLY A 264 -16.89 12.96 -12.24
CA GLY A 264 -16.06 13.98 -11.59
C GLY A 264 -14.78 14.30 -12.37
N PRO A 265 -13.90 15.17 -11.84
CA PRO A 265 -12.70 15.61 -12.55
C PRO A 265 -11.62 14.54 -12.62
N ASP A 266 -11.49 13.69 -11.59
CA ASP A 266 -10.33 12.83 -11.40
C ASP A 266 -10.64 11.33 -11.28
N ALA A 267 -9.64 10.53 -11.66
CA ALA A 267 -9.56 9.09 -11.50
C ALA A 267 -8.10 8.64 -11.35
N ALA A 268 -7.86 7.58 -10.60
CA ALA A 268 -6.56 6.93 -10.53
C ALA A 268 -6.74 5.40 -10.60
N ALA A 269 -5.86 4.73 -11.35
CA ALA A 269 -5.84 3.27 -11.46
C ALA A 269 -4.63 2.70 -10.75
N PHE A 270 -4.84 1.60 -10.02
CA PHE A 270 -3.79 0.92 -9.26
C PHE A 270 -3.64 -0.53 -9.69
N LEU A 271 -4.74 -1.16 -10.10
CA LEU A 271 -4.83 -2.60 -10.29
C LEU A 271 -5.09 -2.95 -11.75
N LEU A 272 -4.37 -3.95 -12.28
CA LEU A 272 -4.52 -4.47 -13.62
C LEU A 272 -4.41 -5.99 -13.58
N ASN A 273 -5.37 -6.69 -14.18
CA ASN A 273 -5.33 -8.14 -14.26
C ASN A 273 -4.93 -8.67 -15.65
N GLU A 274 -4.77 -9.99 -15.76
CA GLU A 274 -4.42 -10.69 -16.98
C GLU A 274 -5.54 -10.71 -18.02
N ARG A 275 -6.73 -10.19 -17.73
CA ARG A 275 -7.79 -9.94 -18.73
C ARG A 275 -7.76 -8.53 -19.29
N GLY A 276 -6.95 -7.65 -18.70
CA GLY A 276 -6.80 -6.26 -19.13
C GLY A 276 -7.86 -5.36 -18.54
N GLN A 277 -8.57 -5.87 -17.51
CA GLN A 277 -9.45 -5.07 -16.69
C GLN A 277 -8.60 -4.25 -15.73
N VAL A 278 -8.99 -3.00 -15.53
CA VAL A 278 -8.29 -2.03 -14.67
C VAL A 278 -9.22 -1.63 -13.54
N ALA A 279 -8.76 -1.65 -12.29
CA ALA A 279 -9.52 -1.15 -11.15
C ALA A 279 -8.78 -0.02 -10.44
N GLY A 280 -9.56 0.88 -9.88
CA GLY A 280 -9.10 2.09 -9.23
C GLY A 280 -10.28 2.84 -8.61
N PHE A 281 -10.10 4.12 -8.31
CA PHE A 281 -11.16 4.96 -7.80
C PHE A 281 -11.28 6.25 -8.62
N SER A 282 -12.47 6.85 -8.62
CA SER A 282 -12.75 8.07 -9.36
C SER A 282 -13.76 8.93 -8.61
N TYR A 283 -13.64 10.24 -8.77
CA TYR A 283 -14.71 11.13 -8.38
C TYR A 283 -15.96 10.88 -9.23
N THR A 284 -17.09 10.78 -8.55
CA THR A 284 -18.40 10.92 -9.15
C THR A 284 -18.74 12.40 -9.35
N SER A 285 -19.89 12.69 -9.96
CA SER A 285 -20.36 14.08 -10.12
C SER A 285 -20.60 14.83 -8.80
N SER A 286 -20.69 14.14 -7.65
CA SER A 286 -20.82 14.75 -6.32
C SER A 286 -19.49 14.91 -5.58
N LEU A 287 -18.36 14.62 -6.23
CA LEU A 287 -17.03 14.51 -5.60
C LEU A 287 -16.95 13.42 -4.51
N THR A 288 -17.90 12.49 -4.49
CA THR A 288 -17.79 11.20 -3.81
C THR A 288 -16.73 10.36 -4.55
N ILE A 289 -15.91 9.61 -3.82
CA ILE A 289 -14.92 8.72 -4.42
C ILE A 289 -15.51 7.32 -4.42
N ASP A 290 -15.84 6.80 -5.61
CA ASP A 290 -16.33 5.44 -5.78
C ASP A 290 -15.27 4.59 -6.51
N PRO A 291 -15.16 3.28 -6.17
CA PRO A 291 -14.28 2.38 -6.87
C PRO A 291 -14.89 2.03 -8.24
N PHE A 292 -14.04 1.88 -9.24
CA PHE A 292 -14.43 1.50 -10.59
C PHE A 292 -13.76 0.21 -11.07
N LEU A 293 -14.39 -0.43 -12.06
CA LEU A 293 -13.76 -1.44 -12.92
C LEU A 293 -13.89 -1.00 -14.38
N TRP A 294 -12.76 -0.83 -15.06
CA TRP A 294 -12.71 -0.52 -16.48
C TRP A 294 -12.51 -1.80 -17.29
N GLU A 295 -13.38 -2.03 -18.28
CA GLU A 295 -13.27 -3.14 -19.22
C GLU A 295 -13.87 -2.73 -20.57
N ASN A 296 -13.19 -3.11 -21.66
CA ASN A 296 -13.68 -2.90 -23.04
C ASN A 296 -14.04 -1.43 -23.36
N GLY A 297 -13.28 -0.46 -22.85
CA GLY A 297 -13.48 0.95 -23.15
C GLY A 297 -14.48 1.67 -22.25
N THR A 298 -15.05 0.99 -21.25
CA THR A 298 -16.07 1.55 -20.37
C THR A 298 -15.61 1.47 -18.92
N MET A 299 -15.77 2.58 -18.18
CA MET A 299 -15.62 2.61 -16.73
C MET A 299 -16.96 2.25 -16.07
N LEU A 300 -16.97 1.17 -15.28
CA LEU A 300 -18.11 0.74 -14.50
C LEU A 300 -17.94 1.20 -13.05
N ASP A 301 -18.93 1.94 -12.55
CA ASP A 301 -19.09 2.23 -11.12
C ASP A 301 -19.44 0.95 -10.35
N LEU A 302 -18.67 0.63 -9.30
CA LEU A 302 -18.92 -0.53 -8.44
C LEU A 302 -19.93 -0.23 -7.32
N GLY A 303 -20.32 1.03 -7.15
CA GLY A 303 -21.20 1.55 -6.10
C GLY A 303 -20.46 1.81 -4.78
N ASN A 304 -21.23 2.11 -3.74
CA ASN A 304 -20.74 2.34 -2.37
C ASN A 304 -21.70 1.74 -1.33
N LEU A 305 -21.28 1.74 -0.06
CA LEU A 305 -22.08 1.29 1.09
C LEU A 305 -22.84 2.45 1.79
N GLY A 306 -23.09 3.54 1.05
CA GLY A 306 -23.81 4.72 1.52
C GLY A 306 -22.94 5.84 2.10
N GLY A 307 -21.61 5.66 2.18
CA GLY A 307 -20.64 6.70 2.55
C GLY A 307 -20.12 7.51 1.36
N THR A 308 -19.04 8.27 1.57
CA THR A 308 -18.45 9.16 0.57
C THR A 308 -17.11 8.69 -0.02
N PHE A 309 -16.60 7.56 0.44
CA PHE A 309 -15.34 6.97 -0.02
C PHE A 309 -15.45 5.47 -0.22
N GLY A 310 -14.87 4.97 -1.32
CA GLY A 310 -14.58 3.58 -1.56
C GLY A 310 -13.35 3.42 -2.46
N GLY A 311 -12.43 2.54 -2.04
CA GLY A 311 -11.16 2.30 -2.73
C GLY A 311 -10.88 0.81 -2.89
N PRO A 312 -10.50 0.33 -4.10
CA PRO A 312 -10.14 -1.06 -4.29
C PRO A 312 -8.68 -1.30 -3.89
N ASN A 313 -8.43 -2.38 -3.14
CA ASN A 313 -7.08 -2.80 -2.75
C ASN A 313 -6.59 -4.00 -3.57
N ALA A 314 -7.50 -4.85 -4.07
CA ALA A 314 -7.10 -5.98 -4.90
C ALA A 314 -8.12 -6.35 -5.98
N LEU A 315 -7.60 -6.91 -7.07
CA LEU A 315 -8.32 -7.39 -8.25
C LEU A 315 -7.69 -8.71 -8.72
N ASN A 316 -8.48 -9.78 -8.83
CA ASN A 316 -8.02 -11.03 -9.43
C ASN A 316 -8.40 -11.18 -10.92
N ASN A 317 -7.94 -12.24 -11.57
CA ASN A 317 -8.17 -12.51 -13.00
C ASN A 317 -9.62 -12.90 -13.33
N ARG A 318 -10.48 -13.06 -12.33
CA ARG A 318 -11.91 -13.32 -12.50
C ARG A 318 -12.75 -12.03 -12.48
N GLY A 319 -12.12 -10.87 -12.29
CA GLY A 319 -12.81 -9.59 -12.14
C GLY A 319 -13.46 -9.42 -10.77
N HIS A 320 -12.93 -10.10 -9.73
CA HIS A 320 -13.35 -9.92 -8.34
C HIS A 320 -12.52 -8.77 -7.75
N VAL A 321 -13.19 -7.71 -7.31
CA VAL A 321 -12.57 -6.54 -6.69
C VAL A 321 -12.90 -6.53 -5.21
N VAL A 322 -11.93 -6.26 -4.36
CA VAL A 322 -12.10 -6.08 -2.92
C VAL A 322 -11.39 -4.82 -2.46
N GLY A 323 -11.78 -4.31 -1.31
CA GLY A 323 -11.16 -3.12 -0.72
C GLY A 323 -11.93 -2.64 0.50
N VAL A 324 -12.00 -1.33 0.66
CA VAL A 324 -12.68 -0.66 1.78
C VAL A 324 -13.69 0.37 1.26
N MET A 325 -14.80 0.51 1.98
CA MET A 325 -15.83 1.52 1.73
C MET A 325 -16.34 2.10 3.05
N ASN A 326 -16.58 3.41 3.07
CA ASN A 326 -17.30 4.03 4.16
C ASN A 326 -18.77 3.63 4.15
N LEU A 327 -19.31 3.47 5.35
CA LEU A 327 -20.75 3.38 5.57
C LEU A 327 -21.39 4.77 5.60
N ALA A 328 -22.73 4.79 5.58
CA ALA A 328 -23.50 6.01 5.71
C ALA A 328 -23.07 6.86 6.94
N GLY A 329 -22.74 8.12 6.70
CA GLY A 329 -22.28 9.07 7.71
C GLY A 329 -20.77 9.10 7.94
N ASP A 330 -20.00 8.26 7.24
CA ASP A 330 -18.53 8.26 7.22
C ASP A 330 -17.89 8.11 8.62
N GLN A 331 -18.59 7.48 9.56
CA GLN A 331 -18.08 7.18 10.91
C GLN A 331 -17.55 5.74 11.05
N ALA A 332 -17.78 4.91 10.04
CA ALA A 332 -17.40 3.50 10.01
C ALA A 332 -17.03 3.13 8.57
N GLN A 333 -16.14 2.16 8.42
CA GLN A 333 -15.73 1.65 7.11
C GLN A 333 -15.68 0.13 7.15
N HIS A 334 -16.21 -0.50 6.11
CA HIS A 334 -16.29 -1.94 6.01
C HIS A 334 -15.48 -2.45 4.82
N PRO A 335 -14.92 -3.67 4.93
CA PRO A 335 -14.38 -4.37 3.80
C PRO A 335 -15.52 -4.71 2.83
N PHE A 336 -15.28 -4.53 1.52
CA PHE A 336 -16.25 -4.89 0.50
C PHE A 336 -15.73 -5.98 -0.43
N SER A 337 -16.66 -6.71 -1.02
CA SER A 337 -16.40 -7.61 -2.15
C SER A 337 -17.37 -7.30 -3.28
N TRP A 338 -16.82 -6.91 -4.43
CA TRP A 338 -17.57 -6.78 -5.67
C TRP A 338 -17.26 -7.95 -6.61
N ARG A 339 -18.30 -8.69 -7.00
CA ARG A 339 -18.14 -9.83 -7.91
C ARG A 339 -19.35 -9.97 -8.83
N ARG A 340 -19.10 -9.89 -10.15
CA ARG A 340 -20.13 -10.10 -11.19
C ARG A 340 -21.35 -9.19 -11.01
N GLY A 341 -21.13 -7.91 -10.71
CA GLY A 341 -22.20 -6.92 -10.55
C GLY A 341 -22.87 -6.92 -9.18
N ILE A 342 -22.38 -7.71 -8.22
CA ILE A 342 -22.92 -7.76 -6.86
C ILE A 342 -21.88 -7.15 -5.91
N LEU A 343 -22.24 -6.02 -5.30
CA LEU A 343 -21.53 -5.43 -4.17
C LEU A 343 -22.00 -6.08 -2.87
N THR A 344 -21.05 -6.60 -2.09
CA THR A 344 -21.30 -7.24 -0.79
C THR A 344 -20.53 -6.51 0.28
N ASP A 345 -21.23 -6.06 1.32
CA ASP A 345 -20.62 -5.65 2.59
C ASP A 345 -20.16 -6.91 3.33
N ILE A 346 -18.85 -7.04 3.57
CA ILE A 346 -18.26 -8.18 4.29
C ILE A 346 -18.43 -8.02 5.81
N GLY A 347 -18.55 -6.78 6.30
CA GLY A 347 -18.70 -6.47 7.72
C GLY A 347 -17.40 -6.55 8.54
N THR A 348 -17.55 -6.57 9.86
CA THR A 348 -16.45 -6.66 10.85
C THR A 348 -16.78 -7.73 11.90
N PHE A 349 -15.92 -7.89 12.92
CA PHE A 349 -16.22 -8.71 14.10
C PHE A 349 -17.12 -8.00 15.13
N GLY A 350 -17.74 -6.88 14.75
CA GLY A 350 -18.64 -6.08 15.59
C GLY A 350 -18.07 -4.70 15.96
N GLY A 351 -16.87 -4.36 15.50
CA GLY A 351 -16.32 -3.00 15.54
C GLY A 351 -16.71 -2.14 14.33
N SER A 352 -16.12 -0.95 14.22
CA SER A 352 -16.48 0.06 13.19
C SER A 352 -15.57 0.09 11.96
N SER A 353 -14.41 -0.58 11.99
CA SER A 353 -13.47 -0.57 10.87
C SER A 353 -13.14 -1.99 10.39
N GLY A 354 -12.93 -2.12 9.09
CA GLY A 354 -12.30 -3.28 8.50
C GLY A 354 -11.90 -3.00 7.06
N VAL A 355 -10.92 -3.76 6.57
CA VAL A 355 -10.32 -3.59 5.24
C VAL A 355 -10.04 -4.95 4.63
N ALA A 356 -10.41 -5.15 3.36
CA ALA A 356 -10.00 -6.30 2.58
C ALA A 356 -8.75 -5.92 1.79
N GLN A 357 -7.62 -6.54 2.10
CA GLN A 357 -6.34 -6.22 1.50
C GLN A 357 -6.07 -7.01 0.23
N TRP A 358 -6.53 -8.26 0.17
CA TRP A 358 -6.16 -9.15 -0.92
C TRP A 358 -7.23 -10.17 -1.26
N VAL A 359 -7.23 -10.62 -2.53
CA VAL A 359 -8.12 -11.67 -3.02
C VAL A 359 -7.36 -12.63 -3.93
N SER A 360 -7.31 -13.92 -3.56
CA SER A 360 -6.70 -14.95 -4.41
C SER A 360 -7.55 -15.25 -5.64
N GLU A 361 -6.95 -15.95 -6.60
CA GLU A 361 -7.69 -16.54 -7.71
C GLU A 361 -8.80 -17.46 -7.23
N SER A 362 -8.68 -18.13 -6.08
CA SER A 362 -9.74 -18.98 -5.55
C SER A 362 -10.99 -18.20 -5.10
N GLY A 363 -10.89 -16.87 -4.94
CA GLY A 363 -11.93 -16.00 -4.38
C GLY A 363 -11.87 -15.88 -2.86
N GLN A 364 -10.82 -16.39 -2.21
CA GLN A 364 -10.57 -16.18 -0.79
C GLN A 364 -10.02 -14.77 -0.58
N VAL A 365 -10.74 -13.99 0.23
CA VAL A 365 -10.41 -12.62 0.59
C VAL A 365 -9.74 -12.61 1.95
N VAL A 366 -8.72 -11.78 2.14
CA VAL A 366 -8.05 -11.60 3.43
C VAL A 366 -7.86 -10.12 3.75
N GLY A 367 -7.74 -9.80 5.02
CA GLY A 367 -7.59 -8.43 5.50
C GLY A 367 -7.60 -8.36 7.03
N SER A 368 -8.08 -7.25 7.59
CA SER A 368 -8.27 -7.07 9.03
C SER A 368 -9.63 -6.44 9.34
N ALA A 369 -10.16 -6.74 10.53
CA ALA A 369 -11.44 -6.23 10.99
C ALA A 369 -11.43 -6.00 12.51
N ASP A 370 -12.10 -4.93 12.93
CA ASP A 370 -12.23 -4.54 14.33
C ASP A 370 -13.21 -5.45 15.09
N HIS A 371 -12.83 -5.71 16.34
CA HIS A 371 -13.69 -6.30 17.37
C HIS A 371 -14.52 -5.22 18.07
N PRO A 372 -15.55 -5.59 18.86
CA PRO A 372 -16.34 -4.63 19.61
C PRO A 372 -15.49 -3.73 20.50
N GLY A 373 -15.70 -2.41 20.40
CA GLY A 373 -14.94 -1.41 21.15
C GLY A 373 -13.77 -0.78 20.38
N ASN A 374 -13.39 -1.33 19.22
CA ASN A 374 -12.36 -0.79 18.31
C ASN A 374 -10.95 -0.66 18.92
N GLU A 375 -10.69 -1.38 20.02
CA GLU A 375 -9.37 -1.41 20.67
C GLU A 375 -8.47 -2.49 20.07
N VAL A 376 -9.05 -3.44 19.34
CA VAL A 376 -8.41 -4.62 18.78
C VAL A 376 -8.96 -4.87 17.37
N HIS A 377 -8.08 -5.20 16.43
CA HIS A 377 -8.42 -5.73 15.12
C HIS A 377 -7.63 -7.01 14.86
N THR A 378 -8.26 -8.01 14.24
CA THR A 378 -7.55 -9.24 13.86
C THR A 378 -7.65 -9.49 12.38
N ALA A 379 -6.65 -10.21 11.88
CA ALA A 379 -6.62 -10.69 10.52
C ALA A 379 -7.80 -11.64 10.29
N PHE A 380 -8.45 -11.50 9.14
CA PHE A 380 -9.55 -12.38 8.75
C PHE A 380 -9.28 -13.07 7.43
N SER A 381 -9.93 -14.22 7.25
CA SER A 381 -10.18 -14.84 5.95
C SER A 381 -11.68 -14.86 5.68
N TRP A 382 -12.09 -14.41 4.50
CA TRP A 382 -13.48 -14.45 4.04
C TRP A 382 -13.62 -15.29 2.78
N LYS A 383 -14.56 -16.23 2.80
CA LYS A 383 -14.87 -17.08 1.65
C LYS A 383 -16.32 -17.52 1.71
N ASP A 384 -17.01 -17.42 0.57
CA ASP A 384 -18.39 -17.89 0.39
C ASP A 384 -19.36 -17.39 1.50
N GLY A 385 -19.19 -16.13 1.92
CA GLY A 385 -20.03 -15.48 2.93
C GLY A 385 -19.63 -15.74 4.38
N VAL A 386 -18.57 -16.50 4.64
CA VAL A 386 -18.08 -16.81 5.98
C VAL A 386 -16.82 -16.02 6.27
N MET A 387 -16.87 -15.14 7.28
CA MET A 387 -15.70 -14.48 7.87
C MET A 387 -15.12 -15.36 8.98
N THR A 388 -13.82 -15.64 8.91
CA THR A 388 -13.07 -16.44 9.88
C THR A 388 -11.99 -15.56 10.50
N ASP A 389 -11.99 -15.46 11.82
CA ASP A 389 -10.90 -14.83 12.59
C ASP A 389 -9.66 -15.74 12.56
N LEU A 390 -8.53 -15.19 12.11
CA LEU A 390 -7.25 -15.91 12.06
C LEU A 390 -6.48 -15.80 13.38
N GLY A 391 -6.93 -14.93 14.29
CA GLY A 391 -6.27 -14.64 15.55
C GLY A 391 -4.98 -13.83 15.39
N THR A 392 -4.09 -13.97 16.35
CA THR A 392 -2.82 -13.24 16.44
C THR A 392 -1.71 -14.18 16.91
N VAL A 393 -0.45 -13.79 16.73
CA VAL A 393 0.69 -14.51 17.34
C VAL A 393 0.73 -14.25 18.85
N GLU A 394 1.36 -15.14 19.62
CA GLU A 394 1.26 -15.14 21.08
C GLU A 394 1.82 -13.86 21.71
N GLY A 395 1.00 -13.19 22.55
CA GLY A 395 1.38 -11.97 23.25
C GLY A 395 0.91 -10.68 22.56
N ASP A 396 0.56 -10.77 21.28
CA ASP A 396 0.03 -9.67 20.50
C ASP A 396 -1.48 -9.53 20.65
N ILE A 397 -1.98 -8.36 20.25
CA ILE A 397 -3.40 -8.01 20.34
C ILE A 397 -3.99 -7.63 19.00
N CYS A 398 -3.16 -7.38 17.97
CA CYS A 398 -3.61 -6.99 16.65
C CYS A 398 -2.91 -7.77 15.55
N SER A 399 -3.61 -8.02 14.44
CA SER A 399 -3.03 -8.65 13.26
C SER A 399 -3.69 -8.19 11.97
N THR A 400 -2.93 -8.13 10.88
CA THR A 400 -3.43 -7.79 9.54
C THR A 400 -2.85 -8.73 8.50
N ALA A 401 -3.72 -9.35 7.70
CA ALA A 401 -3.32 -10.17 6.56
C ALA A 401 -3.18 -9.31 5.29
N TYR A 402 -2.04 -9.43 4.61
CA TYR A 402 -1.73 -8.66 3.39
C TYR A 402 -1.75 -9.50 2.12
N GLY A 403 -1.47 -10.80 2.20
CA GLY A 403 -1.38 -11.66 1.02
C GLY A 403 -1.87 -13.08 1.29
N ASN A 404 -2.37 -13.73 0.25
CA ASN A 404 -2.65 -15.17 0.24
C ASN A 404 -2.35 -15.81 -1.12
N ASN A 405 -2.19 -17.12 -1.12
CA ASN A 405 -1.94 -17.90 -2.33
C ASN A 405 -3.00 -19.00 -2.56
N SER A 406 -2.86 -19.74 -3.66
CA SER A 406 -3.79 -20.82 -4.03
C SER A 406 -3.78 -22.03 -3.08
N LYS A 407 -2.76 -22.17 -2.22
CA LYS A 407 -2.68 -23.21 -1.18
C LYS A 407 -3.45 -22.83 0.09
N GLY A 408 -3.97 -21.61 0.17
CA GLY A 408 -4.64 -21.11 1.37
C GLY A 408 -3.67 -20.65 2.45
N GLN A 409 -2.39 -20.50 2.14
CA GLN A 409 -1.43 -19.84 3.02
C GLN A 409 -1.71 -18.34 3.01
N ILE A 410 -1.65 -17.71 4.18
CA ILE A 410 -1.92 -16.27 4.37
C ILE A 410 -0.74 -15.68 5.13
N VAL A 411 -0.25 -14.52 4.70
CA VAL A 411 0.85 -13.80 5.35
C VAL A 411 0.42 -12.41 5.77
N GLY A 412 1.08 -11.89 6.78
CA GLY A 412 0.77 -10.57 7.30
C GLY A 412 1.73 -10.11 8.39
N THR A 413 1.23 -9.20 9.23
CA THR A 413 1.91 -8.75 10.44
C THR A 413 0.98 -8.90 11.64
N ALA A 414 1.55 -9.16 12.81
CA ALA A 414 0.88 -9.20 14.09
C ALA A 414 1.69 -8.40 15.12
N GLY A 415 1.01 -7.81 16.11
CA GLY A 415 1.66 -6.82 16.96
C GLY A 415 0.76 -6.17 18.00
N VAL A 416 1.26 -5.07 18.58
CA VAL A 416 0.35 -4.10 19.21
C VAL A 416 -0.21 -3.18 18.12
N CYS A 417 -1.48 -2.80 18.23
CA CYS A 417 -2.24 -2.11 17.18
C CYS A 417 -1.62 -0.78 16.70
N LEU A 418 -0.61 -0.28 17.43
CA LEU A 418 0.16 0.94 17.16
C LEU A 418 1.68 0.73 17.34
N GLY A 419 2.20 -0.50 17.28
CA GLY A 419 3.63 -0.77 17.52
C GLY A 419 4.05 -2.22 17.71
N GLY A 420 5.29 -2.56 17.38
CA GLY A 420 5.82 -3.93 17.43
C GLY A 420 5.15 -4.82 16.40
N MET A 421 5.89 -5.34 15.44
CA MET A 421 5.31 -6.02 14.29
C MET A 421 6.17 -7.26 14.02
N ASP A 422 5.56 -8.41 14.19
CA ASP A 422 6.09 -9.72 13.83
C ASP A 422 5.39 -10.19 12.56
N ALA A 423 6.18 -10.48 11.52
CA ALA A 423 5.63 -11.09 10.32
C ALA A 423 5.05 -12.47 10.67
N PHE A 424 3.86 -12.80 10.16
CA PHE A 424 3.23 -14.10 10.43
C PHE A 424 2.96 -14.90 9.15
N LEU A 425 2.85 -16.21 9.33
CA LEU A 425 2.27 -17.16 8.38
C LEU A 425 1.07 -17.85 9.03
N TRP A 426 -0.07 -17.87 8.34
CA TRP A 426 -1.19 -18.74 8.66
C TRP A 426 -1.22 -19.88 7.64
N GLU A 427 -1.17 -21.11 8.16
CA GLU A 427 -1.16 -22.34 7.38
C GLU A 427 -1.79 -23.46 8.24
N ASN A 428 -2.46 -24.42 7.62
CA ASN A 428 -3.02 -25.59 8.32
C ASN A 428 -3.94 -25.28 9.53
N GLY A 429 -4.57 -24.10 9.56
CA GLY A 429 -5.51 -23.73 10.62
C GLY A 429 -4.92 -22.92 11.77
N SER A 430 -3.61 -22.63 11.76
CA SER A 430 -2.91 -21.90 12.82
C SER A 430 -2.05 -20.76 12.27
N ILE A 431 -1.97 -19.69 13.05
CA ILE A 431 -1.05 -18.57 12.86
C ILE A 431 0.27 -18.85 13.59
N VAL A 432 1.40 -18.59 12.94
CA VAL A 432 2.75 -18.70 13.50
C VAL A 432 3.59 -17.47 13.18
N ASN A 433 4.49 -17.13 14.10
CA ASN A 433 5.47 -16.07 13.89
C ASN A 433 6.54 -16.55 12.89
N LEU A 434 6.78 -15.79 11.81
CA LEU A 434 7.78 -16.14 10.79
C LEU A 434 9.21 -16.06 11.32
N ASN A 435 9.47 -15.27 12.38
CA ASN A 435 10.76 -15.24 13.06
C ASN A 435 11.12 -16.60 13.70
N ASP A 436 10.12 -17.45 14.00
CA ASP A 436 10.32 -18.82 14.49
C ASP A 436 10.52 -19.85 13.35
N MET A 437 10.32 -19.43 12.10
CA MET A 437 10.39 -20.29 10.91
C MET A 437 11.67 -20.10 10.10
N VAL A 438 12.52 -19.15 10.49
CA VAL A 438 13.83 -18.86 9.90
C VAL A 438 14.96 -19.27 10.85
N PRO A 439 16.22 -19.36 10.39
CA PRO A 439 17.34 -19.72 11.26
C PRO A 439 17.48 -18.80 12.50
N PRO A 440 17.77 -19.33 13.71
CA PRO A 440 17.78 -18.55 14.96
C PRO A 440 18.78 -17.38 15.01
N ASN A 441 19.82 -17.41 14.17
CA ASN A 441 20.82 -16.34 14.03
C ASN A 441 20.53 -15.48 12.79
N SER A 442 19.25 -15.27 12.50
CA SER A 442 18.79 -14.46 11.38
C SER A 442 19.40 -13.06 11.40
N ILE A 443 19.79 -12.58 10.23
CA ILE A 443 20.33 -11.22 10.01
C ILE A 443 19.23 -10.15 9.97
N LEU A 444 17.96 -10.55 10.06
CA LEU A 444 16.80 -9.65 10.14
C LEU A 444 15.81 -10.17 11.17
N HIS A 445 15.19 -9.25 11.90
CA HIS A 445 13.91 -9.50 12.55
C HIS A 445 12.80 -9.13 11.57
N LEU A 446 11.94 -10.08 11.22
CA LEU A 446 10.93 -9.93 10.17
C LEU A 446 9.71 -9.19 10.72
N VAL A 447 9.38 -8.04 10.11
CA VAL A 447 8.37 -7.11 10.62
C VAL A 447 7.04 -7.24 9.86
N PHE A 448 7.14 -7.28 8.53
CA PHE A 448 6.01 -7.44 7.63
C PHE A 448 6.26 -8.55 6.62
N ALA A 449 5.26 -9.38 6.38
CA ALA A 449 5.16 -10.18 5.16
C ALA A 449 4.00 -9.64 4.31
N THR A 450 4.33 -9.07 3.16
CA THR A 450 3.38 -8.33 2.30
C THR A 450 2.85 -9.16 1.13
N ALA A 451 3.65 -10.13 0.66
CA ALA A 451 3.29 -10.96 -0.48
C ALA A 451 3.68 -12.42 -0.24
N ILE A 452 2.86 -13.31 -0.78
CA ILE A 452 3.15 -14.74 -0.89
C ILE A 452 2.70 -15.24 -2.26
N ASN A 453 3.59 -15.94 -2.97
CA ASN A 453 3.27 -16.52 -4.28
C ASN A 453 2.81 -17.98 -4.17
N ASP A 454 2.41 -18.60 -5.30
CA ASP A 454 1.90 -19.99 -5.31
C ASP A 454 2.98 -21.04 -5.03
N ARG A 455 4.25 -20.67 -5.11
CA ARG A 455 5.36 -21.53 -4.65
C ARG A 455 5.53 -21.50 -3.14
N GLY A 456 4.87 -20.56 -2.45
CA GLY A 456 5.00 -20.33 -1.01
C GLY A 456 6.16 -19.40 -0.67
N GLU A 457 6.78 -18.73 -1.64
CA GLU A 457 7.81 -17.75 -1.36
C GLU A 457 7.17 -16.46 -0.84
N ILE A 458 7.78 -15.88 0.18
CA ILE A 458 7.23 -14.71 0.90
C ILE A 458 8.18 -13.53 0.70
N ALA A 459 7.63 -12.36 0.41
CA ALA A 459 8.36 -11.10 0.38
C ALA A 459 7.88 -10.18 1.49
N GLY A 460 8.77 -9.35 2.01
CA GLY A 460 8.44 -8.48 3.13
C GLY A 460 9.58 -7.56 3.54
N ASN A 461 9.41 -6.92 4.69
CA ASN A 461 10.39 -6.00 5.27
C ASN A 461 10.73 -6.42 6.70
N GLY A 462 12.03 -6.42 7.00
CA GLY A 462 12.58 -6.73 8.31
C GLY A 462 13.53 -5.65 8.77
N VAL A 463 13.96 -5.69 10.03
CA VAL A 463 14.96 -4.76 10.56
C VAL A 463 16.26 -5.50 10.90
N PRO A 464 17.43 -4.93 10.54
CA PRO A 464 18.73 -5.47 10.96
C PRO A 464 18.93 -5.45 12.48
N PRO A 465 19.88 -6.25 13.03
CA PRO A 465 20.24 -6.22 14.43
C PRO A 465 20.59 -4.81 14.91
N GLY A 466 19.95 -4.38 16.00
CA GLY A 466 20.17 -3.06 16.60
C GLY A 466 19.30 -1.95 16.02
N VAL A 467 18.53 -2.21 14.97
CA VAL A 467 17.50 -1.30 14.45
C VAL A 467 16.18 -1.58 15.18
N SER A 468 15.50 -0.51 15.57
CA SER A 468 14.17 -0.60 16.18
C SER A 468 13.15 -1.08 15.14
N VAL A 469 12.24 -1.98 15.54
CA VAL A 469 11.11 -2.40 14.68
C VAL A 469 10.19 -1.23 14.29
N TYR A 470 10.31 -0.07 14.94
CA TYR A 470 9.58 1.16 14.61
C TYR A 470 10.25 2.01 13.53
N ASP A 471 11.51 1.73 13.21
CA ASP A 471 12.27 2.48 12.19
C ASP A 471 12.33 1.71 10.85
N TRP A 472 11.51 0.66 10.70
CA TRP A 472 11.53 -0.24 9.55
C TRP A 472 11.30 0.47 8.20
N GLU A 473 10.51 1.54 8.15
CA GLU A 473 10.28 2.32 6.92
C GLU A 473 11.55 3.02 6.41
N ARG A 474 12.49 3.35 7.30
CA ARG A 474 13.70 4.12 6.97
C ARG A 474 14.98 3.28 7.01
N LEU A 475 15.02 2.31 7.91
CA LEU A 475 16.21 1.51 8.24
C LEU A 475 15.95 0.00 8.09
N GLY A 476 14.77 -0.37 7.62
CA GLY A 476 14.44 -1.76 7.32
C GLY A 476 15.04 -2.22 6.00
N HIS A 477 15.17 -3.53 5.85
CA HIS A 477 15.61 -4.18 4.64
C HIS A 477 14.48 -5.03 4.07
N ALA A 478 14.35 -4.99 2.74
CA ALA A 478 13.57 -5.94 1.99
C ALA A 478 14.14 -7.36 2.17
N PHE A 479 13.25 -8.35 2.36
CA PHE A 479 13.64 -9.76 2.43
C PHE A 479 12.83 -10.65 1.50
N LEU A 480 13.40 -11.82 1.20
CA LEU A 480 12.69 -12.95 0.61
C LEU A 480 12.85 -14.21 1.46
N LEU A 481 11.74 -14.91 1.68
CA LEU A 481 11.71 -16.24 2.29
C LEU A 481 11.43 -17.29 1.22
N ILE A 482 12.31 -18.28 1.12
CA ILE A 482 12.18 -19.39 0.19
C ILE A 482 11.88 -20.67 0.99
N PRO A 483 10.77 -21.38 0.72
CA PRO A 483 10.43 -22.62 1.41
C PRO A 483 11.55 -23.67 1.36
N CYS A 484 11.88 -24.22 2.51
CA CYS A 484 12.73 -25.39 2.63
C CYS A 484 12.01 -26.62 2.12
N ARG A 485 12.62 -27.34 1.17
CA ARG A 485 12.13 -28.66 0.73
C ARG A 485 12.87 -29.74 1.52
N GLU A 486 12.15 -30.80 1.92
CA GLU A 486 12.74 -31.97 2.57
C GLU A 486 13.96 -32.49 1.78
N GLY A 487 15.10 -32.63 2.46
CA GLY A 487 16.35 -33.16 1.89
C GLY A 487 17.37 -32.12 1.41
N ASN A 488 17.10 -30.82 1.52
CA ASN A 488 18.08 -29.77 1.21
C ASN A 488 18.89 -29.37 2.47
N GLN A 489 20.15 -29.81 2.55
CA GLN A 489 21.14 -29.32 3.54
C GLN A 489 21.32 -27.79 3.51
N ALA A 490 20.94 -27.12 2.42
CA ALA A 490 21.03 -25.67 2.25
C ALA A 490 20.14 -24.84 3.19
N CYS A 491 19.22 -25.46 3.93
CA CYS A 491 18.39 -24.77 4.92
C CYS A 491 19.01 -24.69 6.32
N GLU A 492 20.07 -25.44 6.60
CA GLU A 492 20.60 -25.57 7.96
C GLU A 492 21.60 -24.44 8.33
N ASP A 493 22.18 -23.70 7.37
CA ASP A 493 23.37 -22.87 7.68
C ASP A 493 23.41 -21.41 7.15
N HIS A 494 22.50 -20.91 6.32
CA HIS A 494 22.72 -19.58 5.70
C HIS A 494 21.48 -18.67 5.63
N ALA A 495 21.57 -17.55 6.36
CA ALA A 495 21.04 -16.28 5.86
C ALA A 495 22.08 -15.74 4.85
N GLU A 496 21.72 -15.68 3.58
CA GLU A 496 22.61 -15.16 2.52
C GLU A 496 22.22 -13.71 2.22
N GLY A 497 23.21 -12.83 2.16
CA GLY A 497 23.03 -11.51 1.54
C GLY A 497 23.03 -11.65 0.02
N ALA A 498 22.16 -10.92 -0.66
CA ALA A 498 22.18 -10.87 -2.12
C ALA A 498 23.39 -10.10 -2.64
N THR A 499 23.86 -10.43 -3.85
CA THR A 499 24.97 -9.70 -4.49
C THR A 499 24.40 -8.57 -5.34
N ALA A 500 24.75 -7.32 -5.03
CA ALA A 500 24.35 -6.15 -5.81
C ALA A 500 25.19 -6.01 -7.09
N VAL A 501 24.52 -5.78 -8.22
CA VAL A 501 25.15 -5.51 -9.52
C VAL A 501 24.50 -4.29 -10.15
N THR A 502 25.31 -3.32 -10.57
CA THR A 502 24.84 -2.19 -11.38
C THR A 502 24.75 -2.62 -12.83
N SER A 503 23.58 -2.50 -13.44
CA SER A 503 23.45 -2.66 -14.88
C SER A 503 23.40 -1.29 -15.56
N THR A 504 24.02 -1.19 -16.75
CA THR A 504 23.96 0.03 -17.55
C THR A 504 22.72 -0.07 -18.43
N PHE A 505 21.61 0.47 -17.95
CA PHE A 505 20.40 0.57 -18.76
C PHE A 505 20.61 1.60 -19.88
N ASP A 506 20.42 1.18 -21.15
CA ASP A 506 20.50 2.10 -22.29
C ASP A 506 19.26 3.00 -22.29
N ARG A 507 19.47 4.30 -22.11
CA ARG A 507 18.41 5.32 -22.20
C ARG A 507 17.97 5.43 -23.67
N ASP A 508 16.68 5.34 -24.00
CA ASP A 508 16.21 5.57 -25.37
C ASP A 508 16.36 7.08 -25.70
N PRO A 509 17.25 7.48 -26.62
CA PRO A 509 17.47 8.90 -26.92
C PRO A 509 16.31 9.59 -27.64
N ARG A 510 15.22 8.86 -27.96
CA ARG A 510 14.06 9.38 -28.70
C ARG A 510 12.94 9.98 -27.85
N THR A 511 13.06 9.99 -26.52
CA THR A 511 12.07 10.59 -25.61
C THR A 511 12.36 12.04 -25.23
N MET A 512 13.48 12.63 -25.68
CA MET A 512 13.72 14.08 -25.62
C MET A 512 12.96 14.82 -26.73
N THR A 513 11.63 14.77 -26.75
CA THR A 513 10.86 15.69 -27.58
C THR A 513 10.71 17.02 -26.84
N GLN A 514 11.54 18.00 -27.20
CA GLN A 514 11.20 19.41 -27.00
C GLN A 514 9.76 19.66 -27.50
N PRO A 515 8.93 20.43 -26.79
CA PRO A 515 7.68 20.90 -27.35
C PRO A 515 7.96 21.73 -28.61
N ASP A 516 7.34 21.35 -29.73
CA ASP A 516 7.39 22.09 -30.98
C ASP A 516 6.86 23.53 -30.75
N PRO A 517 7.68 24.59 -30.96
CA PRO A 517 7.25 25.98 -30.74
C PRO A 517 6.18 26.47 -31.73
N ALA A 518 5.78 25.66 -32.72
CA ALA A 518 4.98 26.13 -33.85
C ALA A 518 3.46 26.20 -33.65
N ASN A 519 2.91 25.82 -32.49
CA ASN A 519 1.46 25.95 -32.20
C ASN A 519 1.15 26.86 -31.00
N HIS A 520 1.67 28.10 -31.06
CA HIS A 520 1.09 29.23 -30.34
C HIS A 520 0.45 30.19 -31.35
N ARG A 521 -0.75 29.86 -31.81
CA ARG A 521 -1.70 30.89 -32.25
C ARG A 521 -2.65 31.20 -31.11
N MET A 522 -2.28 32.27 -30.39
CA MET A 522 -3.15 33.04 -29.51
C MET A 522 -4.56 33.18 -30.11
N VAL A 523 -5.56 32.68 -29.40
CA VAL A 523 -6.93 33.21 -29.51
C VAL A 523 -7.11 34.15 -28.32
N ALA A 524 -6.90 35.44 -28.59
CA ALA A 524 -7.26 36.52 -27.67
C ALA A 524 -8.77 36.85 -27.81
N PRO A 525 -9.40 37.38 -26.75
CA PRO A 525 -10.85 37.39 -26.58
C PRO A 525 -11.48 38.60 -27.27
N PHE A 526 -12.70 38.45 -27.79
CA PHE A 526 -13.50 39.61 -28.24
C PHE A 526 -14.88 39.64 -27.57
N GLY A 527 -15.09 40.72 -26.82
CA GLY A 527 -16.37 41.18 -26.33
C GLY A 527 -17.25 41.80 -27.42
N ALA A 528 -18.49 42.06 -27.02
CA ALA A 528 -19.64 42.44 -27.83
C ALA A 528 -19.50 43.74 -28.66
N HIS A 529 -20.09 43.75 -29.88
CA HIS A 529 -21.13 44.70 -30.30
C HIS A 529 -21.59 44.52 -31.76
N GLY A 530 -22.90 44.27 -31.92
CA GLY A 530 -23.80 44.89 -32.92
C GLY A 530 -23.60 44.65 -34.42
N ARG A 531 -24.62 44.08 -35.09
CA ARG A 531 -25.52 44.83 -36.02
C ARG A 531 -26.50 43.95 -36.80
N ARG A 532 -27.70 44.53 -37.01
CA ARG A 532 -28.62 44.44 -38.17
C ARG A 532 -29.58 43.24 -38.31
N VAL A 533 -30.79 43.49 -37.80
CA VAL A 533 -32.11 43.40 -38.47
C VAL A 533 -32.10 42.92 -39.94
N PRO A 534 -33.01 41.97 -40.26
CA PRO A 534 -33.79 42.01 -41.50
C PRO A 534 -35.28 42.29 -41.20
N ARG A 535 -35.88 43.19 -41.98
CA ARG A 535 -37.32 43.54 -41.96
C ARG A 535 -38.12 42.59 -42.87
N GLN A 536 -39.22 42.09 -42.29
CA GLN A 536 -40.59 41.94 -42.82
C GLN A 536 -40.96 40.95 -43.94
N ALA A 537 -41.89 40.04 -43.59
CA ALA A 537 -43.21 39.84 -44.24
C ALA A 537 -44.19 39.32 -43.14
N ARG A 538 -45.13 40.12 -42.61
CA ARG A 538 -46.58 40.23 -42.94
C ARG A 538 -47.36 38.91 -43.02
N LEU A 539 -48.34 38.78 -42.10
CA LEU A 539 -49.76 38.35 -42.22
C LEU A 539 -50.36 38.57 -40.78
N SER A 540 -51.20 39.57 -40.45
CA SER A 540 -52.68 39.63 -40.53
C SER A 540 -53.34 38.28 -40.22
N ASP A 541 -54.19 38.09 -39.21
CA ASP A 541 -55.16 38.98 -38.52
C ASP A 541 -55.11 38.89 -36.98
#